data_AF-A0A9X2ERC7-F1
#
_entry.id   AF-A0A9X2ERC7-F1
#
_cell.length_a   1.000
_cell.length_b   1.000
_cell.length_c   1.000
_cell.angle_alpha   90.00
_cell.angle_beta   90.00
_cell.angle_gamma   90.00
#
_symmetry.space_group_name_H-M   'P 1'
#
loop_
_entity.id
_entity.type
_entity.pdbx_description
1 polymer ?
#
loop_
_entity_poly.entity_id
_entity_poly.type
_entity_poly.pdbx_seq_one_letter_code
_entity_poly.pdbx_strand_id
1 'polypeptide(L)' 'MISITDLKSNTGYALDAQQTIDKEGRSRIDLYADHAVKVAAEILALGNKYLAADAYYGKMKFVSVIIKAGFHIVGKLRI' A
#
# COMPACT_ATOMS: atom_id res chain seq x y z
N MET A 1 -1.97 -4.36 -6.90
CA MET A 1 -1.61 -5.57 -6.14
C MET A 1 -0.90 -5.14 -4.86
N ILE A 2 -1.23 -5.77 -3.74
CA ILE A 2 -0.48 -5.70 -2.48
C ILE A 2 0.17 -7.07 -2.27
N SER A 3 1.43 -7.08 -1.89
CA SER A 3 2.22 -8.29 -1.67
C SER A 3 3.06 -8.17 -0.40
N ILE A 4 3.31 -9.31 0.23
CA ILE A 4 4.26 -9.42 1.35
C ILE A 4 5.56 -9.99 0.80
N THR A 5 6.66 -9.29 1.04
CA THR A 5 7.99 -9.74 0.60
C THR A 5 8.75 -10.30 1.78
N ASP A 6 9.10 -11.59 1.72
CA ASP A 6 10.02 -12.20 2.66
C ASP A 6 11.46 -12.08 2.13
N LEU A 7 12.26 -11.27 2.82
CA LEU A 7 13.65 -11.00 2.45
C LEU A 7 14.58 -12.19 2.70
N LYS A 8 14.23 -13.10 3.62
CA LYS A 8 15.07 -14.28 3.92
C LYS A 8 14.97 -15.31 2.81
N SER A 9 13.76 -15.57 2.34
CA SER A 9 13.49 -16.53 1.26
C SER A 9 13.51 -15.90 -0.13
N ASN A 10 13.70 -14.58 -0.24
CA ASN A 10 13.64 -13.82 -1.49
C ASN A 10 12.35 -14.09 -2.29
N THR A 11 11.23 -14.19 -1.58
CA THR A 11 9.94 -14.58 -2.15
C THR A 11 8.89 -13.51 -1.89
N GLY A 12 8.13 -13.16 -2.93
CA GLY A 12 6.96 -12.28 -2.83
C GLY A 12 5.67 -13.10 -2.85
N TYR A 13 4.84 -12.92 -1.83
CA TYR A 13 3.52 -13.53 -1.74
C TYR A 13 2.46 -12.50 -2.14
N ALA A 14 1.68 -12.79 -3.18
CA ALA A 14 0.54 -11.97 -3.57
C ALA A 14 -0.55 -12.10 -2.50
N LEU A 15 -0.87 -10.99 -1.82
CA LEU A 15 -1.90 -10.98 -0.78
C LEU A 15 -3.27 -10.67 -1.38
N ASP A 16 -3.37 -9.53 -2.07
CA ASP A 16 -4.60 -9.11 -2.72
C ASP A 16 -4.32 -8.39 -4.04
N ALA A 17 -5.02 -8.81 -5.08
CA ALA A 17 -4.89 -8.30 -6.43
C ALA A 17 -6.25 -7.79 -6.91
N GLN A 18 -6.39 -6.48 -6.94
CA GLN A 18 -7.59 -5.82 -7.43
C GLN A 18 -7.32 -5.14 -8.77
N GLN A 19 -8.24 -5.29 -9.71
CA GLN A 19 -8.22 -4.53 -10.96
C GLN A 19 -8.45 -3.05 -10.64
N THR A 20 -7.62 -2.18 -11.22
CA THR A 20 -7.81 -0.73 -11.10
C THR A 20 -8.81 -0.28 -12.17
N ILE A 21 -10.09 -0.39 -11.84
CA ILE A 21 -11.19 0.08 -12.70
C ILE A 21 -11.39 1.57 -12.42
N ASP A 22 -11.50 2.37 -13.48
CA ASP A 22 -11.80 3.79 -13.34
C ASP A 22 -13.18 3.97 -12.69
N LYS A 23 -13.22 4.75 -11.63
CA LYS A 23 -14.45 5.13 -10.94
C LYS A 23 -14.59 6.64 -11.02
N GLU A 24 -15.75 7.10 -11.47
CA GLU A 24 -16.02 8.53 -11.61
C GLU A 24 -15.76 9.28 -10.30
N GLY A 25 -15.05 10.41 -10.39
CA GLY A 25 -14.64 11.20 -9.23
C GLY A 25 -13.53 10.58 -8.35
N ARG A 26 -12.99 9.41 -8.71
CA ARG A 26 -11.94 8.73 -7.93
C ARG A 26 -10.66 8.59 -8.73
N SER A 27 -9.57 9.09 -8.18
CA SER A 27 -8.25 8.84 -8.76
C SER A 27 -7.72 7.47 -8.36
N ARG A 28 -6.76 6.97 -9.13
CA ARG A 28 -5.98 5.78 -8.80
C ARG A 28 -5.39 5.81 -7.38
N ILE A 29 -4.97 6.99 -6.90
CA ILE A 29 -4.42 7.11 -5.54
C ILE A 29 -5.48 6.76 -4.49
N ASP A 30 -6.72 7.21 -4.70
CA ASP A 30 -7.79 6.98 -3.75
C ASP A 30 -8.17 5.50 -3.74
N LEU A 31 -8.17 4.85 -4.91
CA LEU A 31 -8.43 3.41 -5.03
C LEU A 31 -7.36 2.56 -4.32
N TYR A 32 -6.08 2.90 -4.47
CA TYR A 32 -5.00 2.16 -3.82
C TYR A 32 -4.92 2.43 -2.32
N ALA A 33 -5.27 3.65 -1.87
CA ALA A 33 -5.35 3.97 -0.45
C ALA A 33 -6.43 3.11 0.24
N ASP A 34 -7.63 3.04 -0.34
CA ASP A 34 -8.72 2.19 0.16
C ASP A 34 -8.33 0.71 0.19
N HIS A 35 -7.69 0.23 -0.87
CA HIS A 35 -7.22 -1.15 -0.92
C HIS A 35 -6.24 -1.44 0.23
N ALA A 36 -5.27 -0.56 0.48
CA ALA A 36 -4.34 -0.72 1.59
C ALA A 36 -5.03 -0.69 2.97
N VAL A 37 -6.03 0.17 3.16
CA VAL A 37 -6.83 0.22 4.39
C VAL A 37 -7.61 -1.07 4.59
N LYS A 38 -8.21 -1.62 3.53
CA LYS A 38 -9.01 -2.84 3.58
C LYS A 38 -8.22 -4.04 4.11
N VAL A 39 -6.96 -4.16 3.73
CA VAL A 39 -6.08 -5.27 4.15
C VAL A 39 -5.24 -4.93 5.39
N ALA A 40 -5.36 -3.71 5.94
CA ALA A 40 -4.45 -3.20 6.96
C ALA A 40 -4.46 -4.05 8.23
N ALA A 41 -5.63 -4.39 8.76
CA ALA A 41 -5.77 -5.12 10.01
C ALA A 41 -5.08 -6.49 9.95
N GLU A 42 -5.27 -7.23 8.86
CA GLU A 42 -4.66 -8.56 8.67
C GLU A 42 -3.14 -8.47 8.53
N ILE A 43 -2.64 -7.51 7.73
CA ILE A 43 -1.19 -7.32 7.54
C ILE A 43 -0.51 -6.90 8.84
N LEU A 44 -1.11 -5.97 9.58
CA LEU A 44 -0.56 -5.48 10.84
C LEU A 44 -0.57 -6.56 11.92
N ALA A 45 -1.58 -7.43 11.96
CA ALA A 45 -1.63 -8.58 12.87
C ALA A 45 -0.48 -9.57 12.62
N LEU A 46 0.03 -9.66 11.38
CA LEU A 46 1.22 -10.44 11.02
C LEU A 46 2.54 -9.74 11.38
N GLY A 47 2.50 -8.55 12.01
CA GLY A 47 3.68 -7.77 12.40
C GLY A 47 4.30 -6.94 11.27
N ASN A 48 3.67 -6.89 10.10
CA ASN A 48 4.17 -6.15 8.94
C ASN A 48 3.70 -4.69 8.97
N LYS A 49 4.56 -3.80 9.48
CA LYS A 49 4.23 -2.37 9.63
C LYS A 49 4.77 -1.48 8.51
N TYR A 50 5.71 -1.95 7.70
CA TYR A 50 6.34 -1.14 6.65
C TYR A 50 5.67 -1.41 5.30
N LEU A 51 5.17 -0.35 4.67
CA LEU A 51 4.57 -0.41 3.34
C LEU A 51 5.49 0.30 2.34
N ALA A 52 6.09 -0.46 1.45
CA ALA A 52 6.88 0.09 0.35
C ALA A 52 5.97 0.49 -0.82
N ALA A 53 6.12 1.71 -1.33
CA ALA A 53 5.32 2.21 -2.46
C ALA A 53 6.19 2.97 -3.47
N ASP A 54 5.78 2.91 -4.74
CA ASP A 54 6.40 3.72 -5.80
C ASP A 54 6.25 5.22 -5.51
N ALA A 55 7.20 6.02 -6.00
CA ALA A 55 7.22 7.47 -5.83
C ALA A 55 5.94 8.18 -6.30
N TYR A 56 5.18 7.62 -7.24
CA TYR A 56 3.88 8.15 -7.64
C TYR A 56 2.92 8.31 -6.44
N TYR A 57 3.03 7.43 -5.43
CA TYR A 57 2.22 7.41 -4.22
C TYR A 57 2.80 8.25 -3.07
N GLY A 58 3.88 9.01 -3.30
CA GLY A 58 4.43 9.96 -2.32
C GLY A 58 3.55 11.19 -2.05
N LYS A 59 2.33 11.25 -2.58
CA LYS A 59 1.42 12.40 -2.41
C LYS A 59 0.75 12.34 -1.03
N MET A 60 0.61 13.49 -0.36
CA MET A 60 0.05 13.57 1.00
C MET A 60 -1.31 12.91 1.16
N LYS A 61 -2.16 12.95 0.13
CA LYS A 61 -3.47 12.28 0.17
C LYS A 61 -3.40 10.75 0.26
N PHE A 62 -2.32 10.13 -0.23
CA PHE A 62 -2.06 8.70 -0.03
C PHE A 62 -1.38 8.48 1.32
N VAL A 63 -0.27 9.18 1.55
CA VAL A 63 0.59 9.02 2.73
C VAL A 63 -0.21 9.17 4.03
N SER A 64 -1.06 10.19 4.12
CA SER A 64 -1.88 10.43 5.31
C SER A 64 -2.86 9.30 5.61
N VAL A 65 -3.44 8.68 4.58
CA VAL A 65 -4.36 7.54 4.75
C VAL A 65 -3.60 6.30 5.22
N ILE A 66 -2.43 6.02 4.63
CA ILE A 66 -1.58 4.88 5.00
C ILE A 66 -1.08 5.00 6.45
N ILE A 67 -0.64 6.19 6.86
CA ILE A 67 -0.20 6.43 8.24
C ILE A 67 -1.37 6.28 9.22
N LYS A 68 -2.55 6.82 8.90
CA LYS A 68 -3.76 6.64 9.72
C LYS A 68 -4.18 5.17 9.83
N ALA A 69 -3.90 4.36 8.81
CA ALA A 69 -4.16 2.92 8.82
C ALA A 69 -3.16 2.13 9.70
N GLY A 70 -2.12 2.77 10.24
CA GLY A 70 -1.13 2.16 11.14
C GLY A 70 0.18 1.74 10.46
N PHE A 71 0.37 2.04 9.18
CA PHE A 71 1.58 1.70 8.45
C PHE A 71 2.64 2.81 8.49
N HIS A 72 3.90 2.40 8.39
CA HIS A 72 5.03 3.26 8.08
C HIS A 72 5.32 3.17 6.57
N ILE A 73 5.17 4.28 5.86
CA ILE A 73 5.40 4.28 4.41
C ILE A 73 6.89 4.43 4.10
N VAL A 74 7.39 3.61 3.16
CA VAL A 74 8.73 3.70 2.58
C VAL A 74 8.57 4.01 1.10
N GLY A 75 8.88 5.25 0.72
CA GLY A 75 8.78 5.73 -0.65
C GLY A 75 10.15 5.92 -1.30
N LYS A 76 10.19 5.87 -2.63
CA LYS A 76 11.36 6.30 -3.38
C LYS A 76 11.43 7.84 -3.42
N LEU A 77 12.55 8.40 -2.98
CA LEU A 77 12.84 9.84 -3.13
C LEU A 77 12.96 10.17 -4.63
N ARG A 78 12.22 11.18 -5.10
CA ARG A 78 12.46 11.77 -6.42
C ARG A 78 13.35 13.00 -6.22
N ILE A 79 14.44 13.04 -6.99
CA ILE A 79 15.33 14.18 -7.14
C ILE A 79 14.89 14.93 -8.40
#